data_AF-A0AAX2GFX5-F1
#
_entry.id   AF-A0AAX2GFX5-F1
#
_cell.length_a   1.000
_cell.length_b   1.000
_cell.length_c   1.000
_cell.angle_alpha   90.00
_cell.angle_beta   90.00
_cell.angle_gamma   90.00
#
_symmetry.space_group_name_H-M   'P 1'
#
loop_
_entity.id
_entity.type
_entity.pdbx_description
1 polymer ?
#
loop_
_entity_poly.entity_id
_entity_poly.type
_entity_poly.pdbx_seq_one_letter_code
_entity_poly.pdbx_strand_id
1 'polypeptide(L)' 'MACTTNNVCFDVCLVITITPGGGVTVDVNCGGTCGTSPTIVIEPSGAIVITLPLVACFSITLNDDLSVSSLLTSLSFQTF' A
#
# COMPACT_ATOMS: atom_id res chain seq x y z
N MET A 1 26.60 12.80 -9.52
CA MET A 1 25.35 13.04 -10.26
C MET A 1 24.39 11.88 -9.97
N ALA A 2 23.47 12.06 -9.02
CA ALA A 2 22.44 11.06 -8.74
C ALA A 2 21.39 11.03 -9.86
N CYS A 3 20.93 9.84 -10.23
CA CYS A 3 19.88 9.63 -11.22
C CYS A 3 18.54 9.42 -10.49
N THR A 4 17.57 10.30 -10.72
CA THR A 4 16.25 10.21 -10.07
C THR A 4 15.15 9.92 -11.09
N THR A 5 14.36 8.89 -10.82
CA THR A 5 13.09 8.61 -11.51
C THR A 5 11.95 8.89 -10.57
N ASN A 6 11.05 9.77 -10.98
CA ASN A 6 9.84 10.10 -10.22
C ASN A 6 8.64 9.28 -10.72
N ASN A 7 7.61 9.22 -9.90
CA ASN A 7 6.30 8.66 -10.27
C ASN A 7 6.35 7.19 -10.69
N VAL A 8 7.18 6.39 -10.02
CA VAL A 8 7.10 4.94 -10.13
C VAL A 8 5.93 4.49 -9.28
N CYS A 9 4.79 4.23 -9.93
CA CYS A 9 3.54 3.89 -9.26
C CYS A 9 3.20 2.41 -9.43
N PHE A 10 2.65 1.80 -8.38
CA PHE A 10 2.06 0.47 -8.44
C PHE A 10 0.85 0.36 -7.51
N ASP A 11 -0.07 -0.52 -7.87
CA ASP A 11 -1.25 -0.80 -7.09
C ASP A 11 -0.88 -1.59 -5.82
N VAL A 12 -1.43 -1.20 -4.69
CA VAL A 12 -1.24 -1.84 -3.39
C VAL A 12 -2.59 -2.02 -2.68
N CYS A 13 -2.71 -3.09 -1.89
CA CYS A 13 -3.87 -3.27 -1.02
C CYS A 13 -3.46 -2.95 0.41
N LEU A 14 -4.06 -1.92 1.01
CA LEU A 14 -3.94 -1.73 2.44
C LEU A 14 -4.99 -2.61 3.13
N VAL A 15 -4.53 -3.60 3.89
CA VAL A 15 -5.39 -4.51 4.65
C VAL A 15 -5.32 -4.11 6.11
N ILE A 16 -6.47 -3.73 6.67
CA ILE A 16 -6.61 -3.35 8.07
C ILE A 16 -7.47 -4.41 8.75
N THR A 17 -6.88 -5.13 9.70
CA THR A 17 -7.60 -6.16 10.48
C THR A 17 -7.78 -5.69 11.92
N ILE A 18 -9.03 -5.57 12.33
CA ILE A 18 -9.43 -5.20 13.69
C ILE A 18 -9.91 -6.47 14.39
N THR A 19 -9.18 -6.90 15.42
CA THR A 19 -9.50 -8.10 16.20
C THR A 19 -10.10 -7.67 17.55
N PRO A 20 -11.32 -8.11 17.90
CA PRO A 20 -11.92 -7.82 19.21
C PRO A 20 -10.99 -8.27 20.34
N GLY A 21 -10.59 -7.33 21.20
CA GLY A 21 -9.64 -7.57 22.30
C GLY A 21 -8.17 -7.79 21.88
N GLY A 22 -7.88 -7.87 20.57
CA GLY A 22 -6.53 -8.09 20.00
C GLY A 22 -5.89 -6.86 19.36
N GLY A 23 -6.66 -5.79 19.14
CA GLY A 23 -6.16 -4.52 18.58
C GLY A 23 -6.34 -4.41 17.07
N VAL A 24 -5.49 -3.60 16.43
CA VAL A 24 -5.53 -3.31 14.99
C VAL A 24 -4.18 -3.67 14.38
N THR A 25 -4.22 -4.39 13.25
CA THR A 25 -3.05 -4.69 12.43
C THR A 25 -3.24 -4.10 11.03
N VAL A 26 -2.13 -3.71 10.40
CA VAL A 26 -2.11 -3.08 9.09
C VAL A 26 -1.04 -3.76 8.25
N ASP A 27 -1.42 -4.20 7.05
CA ASP A 27 -0.53 -4.87 6.10
C ASP A 27 -0.67 -4.23 4.71
N VAL A 28 0.41 -4.25 3.93
CA VAL A 28 0.44 -3.72 2.56
C VAL A 28 0.72 -4.87 1.61
N ASN A 29 -0.32 -5.30 0.90
CA ASN A 29 -0.21 -6.38 -0.07
C ASN A 29 0.07 -5.82 -1.47
N CYS A 30 1.26 -6.10 -2.00
CA CYS A 30 1.71 -5.68 -3.33
C CYS A 30 1.43 -6.72 -4.44
N GLY A 31 0.70 -7.80 -4.14
CA GLY A 31 0.49 -8.97 -5.00
C GLY A 31 -0.69 -8.92 -5.99
N GLY A 32 -1.41 -7.79 -6.07
CA GLY A 32 -2.22 -7.47 -7.25
C GLY A 32 -3.68 -7.95 -7.31
N THR A 33 -4.36 -8.25 -6.20
CA THR A 33 -5.82 -8.47 -6.22
C THR A 33 -6.52 -7.80 -5.05
N CYS A 34 -6.54 -6.46 -5.05
CA CYS A 34 -7.27 -5.66 -4.06
C CYS A 34 -8.76 -5.49 -4.43
N GLY A 35 -9.15 -5.95 -5.63
CA GLY A 35 -10.36 -5.47 -6.30
C GLY A 35 -10.23 -4.02 -6.74
N THR A 36 -11.30 -3.48 -7.29
CA THR A 36 -11.40 -2.09 -7.77
C THR A 36 -12.12 -1.17 -6.77
N SER A 37 -12.51 -1.68 -5.61
CA SER A 37 -13.27 -0.91 -4.62
C SER A 37 -12.91 -1.33 -3.21
N PRO A 38 -13.00 -0.41 -2.23
CA PRO A 38 -12.87 -0.73 -0.83
C PRO A 38 -13.84 -1.84 -0.43
N THR A 39 -13.37 -2.80 0.37
CA THR A 39 -14.20 -3.88 0.91
C THR A 39 -14.10 -3.93 2.42
N ILE A 40 -15.19 -4.37 3.06
CA ILE A 40 -15.26 -4.64 4.49
C ILE A 40 -15.86 -6.03 4.64
N VAL A 41 -15.12 -6.91 5.32
CA VAL A 41 -15.53 -8.28 5.62
C VAL A 41 -15.53 -8.46 7.12
N ILE A 42 -16.63 -8.99 7.67
CA ILE A 42 -16.71 -9.37 9.07
C ILE A 42 -16.54 -10.89 9.12
N GLU A 43 -15.44 -11.34 9.71
CA GLU A 43 -15.16 -12.76 9.85
C GLU A 43 -16.05 -13.40 10.93
N PRO A 44 -16.27 -14.72 10.88
CA PRO A 44 -17.03 -15.44 11.92
C PRO A 44 -16.45 -15.29 13.34
N SER A 45 -15.15 -14.99 13.43
CA SER A 45 -14.43 -14.67 14.68
C SER A 45 -14.87 -13.32 15.30
N GLY A 46 -15.62 -12.51 14.56
CA GLY A 46 -15.93 -11.12 14.90
C GLY A 46 -14.84 -10.12 14.48
N ALA A 47 -13.77 -10.58 13.83
CA ALA A 47 -12.76 -9.68 13.28
C ALA A 47 -13.31 -8.90 12.07
N ILE A 48 -12.90 -7.65 11.94
CA ILE A 48 -13.26 -6.79 10.80
C ILE A 48 -12.02 -6.63 9.93
N VAL A 49 -12.12 -7.04 8.68
CA VAL A 49 -11.06 -6.92 7.68
C VAL A 49 -11.49 -5.88 6.65
N ILE A 50 -10.74 -4.79 6.55
CA ILE A 50 -10.95 -3.71 5.59
C ILE A 50 -9.85 -3.79 4.55
N THR A 51 -10.19 -3.93 3.27
CA THR A 51 -9.22 -3.90 2.17
C THR A 51 -9.43 -2.64 1.36
N LEU A 52 -8.41 -1.79 1.27
CA LEU A 52 -8.42 -0.56 0.47
C LEU A 52 -7.49 -0.71 -0.74
N PRO A 53 -8.02 -0.65 -1.98
CA PRO A 53 -7.20 -0.56 -3.19
C PRO A 53 -6.63 0.85 -3.31
N LEU A 54 -5.30 0.97 -3.26
CA LEU A 54 -4.57 2.22 -3.33
C LEU A 54 -3.54 2.17 -4.47
N VAL A 55 -3.14 3.33 -4.95
CA VAL A 55 -1.99 3.53 -5.84
C VAL A 55 -0.91 4.20 -5.01
N ALA A 56 0.24 3.53 -4.86
CA ALA A 56 1.40 4.07 -4.19
C ALA A 56 2.44 4.49 -5.22
N CYS A 57 2.85 5.76 -5.19
CA CYS A 57 3.85 6.30 -6.09
C CYS A 57 5.12 6.67 -5.33
N PHE A 58 6.27 6.32 -5.91
CA PHE A 58 7.57 6.55 -5.33
C PHE A 58 8.46 7.37 -6.26
N SER A 59 9.36 8.14 -5.65
CA SER A 59 10.57 8.61 -6.29
C SER A 59 11.71 7.68 -5.90
N ILE A 60 12.49 7.25 -6.89
CA ILE A 60 13.65 6.37 -6.71
C ILE A 60 14.87 7.13 -7.20
N THR A 61 15.89 7.23 -6.35
CA THR A 61 17.16 7.86 -6.68
C THR A 61 18.30 6.85 -6.55
N LEU A 62 19.08 6.70 -7.63
CA LEU A 62 20.36 6.02 -7.62
C LEU A 62 21.45 7.05 -7.31
N ASN A 63 22.06 6.93 -6.15
CA ASN A 63 23.15 7.80 -5.72
C ASN A 63 24.48 7.40 -6.39
N ASP A 64 25.46 8.32 -6.37
CA ASP A 64 26.78 8.08 -6.98
C ASP A 64 27.56 6.93 -6.32
N ASP A 65 27.26 6.64 -5.06
CA ASP A 65 27.83 5.52 -4.30
C ASP A 65 27.12 4.18 -4.58
N LEU A 66 26.25 4.15 -5.60
CA LEU A 66 25.40 3.03 -6.00
C LEU A 66 24.35 2.61 -4.96
N SER A 67 24.15 3.40 -3.89
CA SER A 67 23.02 3.21 -2.99
C SER A 67 21.71 3.66 -3.65
N VAL A 68 20.61 3.04 -3.26
CA VAL A 68 19.27 3.39 -3.73
C VAL A 68 18.47 3.98 -2.59
N SER A 69 17.90 5.16 -2.80
CA SER A 69 16.89 5.73 -1.93
C SER A 69 15.52 5.71 -2.61
N SER A 70 14.49 5.39 -1.85
CA SER A 70 13.11 5.49 -2.30
C SER A 70 12.29 6.32 -1.32
N LEU A 71 11.40 7.15 -1.85
CA LEU A 71 10.51 7.99 -1.06
C LEU A 71 9.09 7.86 -1.62
N LEU A 72 8.13 7.58 -0.74
CA LEU A 72 6.71 7.64 -1.08
C LEU A 72 6.34 9.09 -1.36
N THR A 73 5.94 9.38 -2.61
CA THR A 73 5.57 10.72 -3.04
C THR A 73 4.05 10.92 -3.05
N SER A 74 3.28 9.85 -3.26
CA SER A 74 1.82 9.90 -3.23
C SER A 74 1.24 8.55 -2.80
N LEU A 75 0.13 8.61 -2.08
CA LEU A 75 -0.72 7.47 -1.77
C LEU A 75 -2.17 7.90 -1.96
N SER A 76 -2.86 7.29 -2.91
CA SER A 76 -4.22 7.69 -3.30
C SER A 76 -5.11 6.49 -3.54
N PHE A 77 -6.43 6.66 -3.41
CA PHE A 77 -7.37 5.63 -3.86
C PHE A 77 -7.28 5.46 -5.37
N GLN A 78 -7.52 4.23 -5.83
CA GLN A 78 -7.67 3.96 -7.25
C GLN A 78 -8.95 4.66 -7.75
N THR A 79 -8.80 5.70 -8.55
CA THR A 79 -9.92 6.43 -9.17
C THR A 79 -10.15 5.87 -10.57
N PHE A 80 -11.35 5.37 -10.85
CA PHE A 80 -11.80 4.93 -12.16
C PHE A 80 -12.42 6.07 -12.96
#